data_AF-L2GMK0-F1
#
_entry.id   AF-L2GMK0-F1
#
_cell.length_a   1.000
_cell.length_b   1.000
_cell.length_c   1.000
_cell.angle_alpha   90.00
_cell.angle_beta   90.00
_cell.angle_gamma   90.00
#
_symmetry.space_group_name_H-M   'P 1'
#
loop_
_entity.id
_entity.type
_entity.pdbx_description
1 polymer ?
#
loop_
_entity_poly.entity_id
_entity_poly.type
_entity_poly.pdbx_seq_one_letter_code
_entity_poly.pdbx_strand_id
1 'polypeptide(L)'
;MFTKIIPTSLLTKSDLEKAKEFHRRRNLYNKYTLEQLEDWTKIDLYEALDLDCYRDKDIPETILQYAVKKKSATYHPTNNKGRQAAFFIVKRAEVILSSPKYRKVYDSCFLDESIPEDREYNHDEFFDIFSRVFDRNAMFSEAKPAPGLKDDPEVFYKFWLNFKTTRVYDDPTDVFDVSGSMRRHNADKNRDIMQQKKLRDLQRIQELVKLAIKRDPRIKKKSNGTSPWDDSQLKSLRRFDNLFGKTSNKFDVIAKKLNELFLTKRSPQEIKSKLDELKR
;
A
#
# COMPACT_ATOMS: atom_id res chain seq x y z
N MET A 1 -10.15 1.36 -22.21
CA MET A 1 -10.44 0.27 -23.17
C MET A 1 -11.82 -0.26 -22.89
N PHE A 2 -12.77 -0.02 -23.79
CA PHE A 2 -14.16 -0.44 -23.67
C PHE A 2 -14.23 -1.96 -23.69
N THR A 3 -14.71 -2.56 -22.59
CA THR A 3 -15.15 -3.95 -22.59
C THR A 3 -16.33 -4.06 -23.55
N LYS A 4 -16.13 -4.69 -24.72
CA LYS A 4 -17.23 -5.03 -25.62
C LYS A 4 -18.24 -5.86 -24.82
N ILE A 5 -19.42 -5.32 -24.61
CA ILE A 5 -20.54 -6.07 -24.04
C ILE A 5 -20.88 -7.14 -25.06
N ILE A 6 -20.45 -8.38 -24.82
CA ILE A 6 -20.77 -9.52 -25.67
C ILE A 6 -22.28 -9.75 -25.54
N PRO A 7 -23.06 -9.72 -26.64
CA PRO A 7 -24.47 -10.09 -26.64
C PRO A 7 -24.67 -11.43 -25.92
N THR A 8 -25.67 -11.52 -25.04
CA THR A 8 -25.98 -12.73 -24.26
C THR A 8 -26.24 -13.95 -25.14
N SER A 9 -26.63 -13.74 -26.40
CA SER A 9 -26.83 -14.76 -27.44
C SER A 9 -25.54 -15.39 -27.96
N LEU A 10 -24.37 -14.79 -27.70
CA LEU A 10 -23.05 -15.26 -28.13
C LEU A 10 -22.26 -15.92 -26.99
N LEU A 11 -22.82 -16.01 -25.78
CA LEU A 11 -22.18 -16.66 -24.64
C LEU A 11 -22.40 -18.18 -24.70
N THR A 12 -21.34 -18.95 -24.46
CA THR A 12 -21.48 -20.40 -24.35
C THR A 12 -22.25 -20.77 -23.09
N LYS A 13 -22.80 -22.00 -23.03
CA LYS A 13 -23.40 -22.53 -21.79
C LYS A 13 -22.41 -22.48 -20.61
N SER A 14 -21.12 -22.69 -20.88
CA SER A 14 -20.06 -22.59 -19.87
C SER A 14 -19.91 -21.17 -19.34
N ASP A 15 -19.95 -20.16 -20.22
CA ASP A 15 -19.82 -18.76 -19.82
C ASP A 15 -21.02 -18.28 -19.01
N LEU A 16 -22.22 -18.74 -19.37
CA LEU A 16 -23.45 -18.47 -18.61
C LEU A 16 -23.38 -19.10 -17.20
N GLU A 17 -22.89 -20.33 -17.08
CA GLU A 17 -22.69 -20.95 -15.76
C GLU A 17 -21.62 -20.24 -14.93
N LYS A 18 -20.51 -19.84 -15.54
CA LYS A 18 -19.50 -19.00 -14.85
C LYS A 18 -20.09 -17.68 -14.36
N ALA A 19 -20.93 -17.03 -15.15
CA ALA A 19 -21.60 -15.79 -14.77
C ALA A 19 -22.62 -15.99 -13.63
N LYS A 20 -23.38 -17.09 -13.65
CA LYS A 20 -24.27 -17.45 -12.55
C LYS A 20 -23.49 -17.72 -11.27
N GLU A 21 -22.40 -18.48 -11.37
CA GLU A 21 -21.53 -18.77 -10.22
C GLU A 21 -20.91 -17.48 -9.66
N PHE A 22 -20.47 -16.59 -10.54
CA PHE A 22 -19.98 -15.27 -10.17
C PHE A 22 -21.03 -14.46 -9.40
N HIS A 23 -22.29 -14.45 -9.82
CA HIS A 23 -23.34 -13.75 -9.09
C HIS A 23 -23.74 -14.47 -7.80
N ARG A 24 -23.70 -15.81 -7.78
CA ARG A 24 -24.02 -16.63 -6.60
C ARG A 24 -23.03 -16.39 -5.46
N ARG A 25 -21.73 -16.42 -5.74
CA ARG A 25 -20.67 -16.20 -4.73
C ARG A 25 -20.69 -14.78 -4.15
N ARG A 26 -21.19 -13.81 -4.90
CA ARG A 26 -21.26 -12.39 -4.53
C ARG A 26 -22.64 -11.98 -3.98
N ASN A 27 -23.56 -12.93 -3.87
CA ASN A 27 -24.82 -12.66 -3.21
C ASN A 27 -24.57 -12.44 -1.71
N LEU A 28 -25.05 -11.32 -1.17
CA LEU A 28 -24.79 -10.92 0.21
C LEU A 28 -25.32 -11.94 1.22
N TYR A 29 -26.47 -12.58 0.96
CA TYR A 29 -27.02 -13.62 1.83
C TYR A 29 -26.28 -14.95 1.75
N ASN A 30 -25.48 -15.18 0.70
CA ASN A 30 -24.63 -16.36 0.58
C ASN A 30 -23.26 -16.11 1.24
N LYS A 31 -22.77 -14.88 1.19
CA LYS A 31 -21.44 -14.50 1.67
C LYS A 31 -21.42 -14.16 3.17
N TYR A 32 -22.51 -13.59 3.68
CA TYR A 32 -22.59 -13.07 5.05
C TYR A 32 -23.78 -13.65 5.81
N THR A 33 -23.61 -13.85 7.11
CA THR A 33 -24.72 -14.15 8.03
C THR A 33 -25.60 -12.91 8.24
N LEU A 34 -26.81 -13.09 8.77
CA LEU A 34 -27.69 -11.96 9.05
C LEU A 34 -27.08 -10.98 10.06
N GLU A 35 -26.44 -11.48 11.11
CA GLU A 35 -25.73 -10.67 12.11
C GLU A 35 -24.57 -9.88 11.49
N GLN A 36 -23.83 -10.48 10.55
CA GLN A 36 -22.77 -9.78 9.82
C GLN A 36 -23.34 -8.69 8.90
N LEU A 37 -24.54 -8.87 8.36
CA LEU A 37 -25.22 -7.87 7.52
C LEU A 37 -25.75 -6.66 8.31
N GLU A 38 -25.82 -6.75 9.64
CA GLU A 38 -26.14 -5.61 10.50
C GLU A 38 -24.92 -4.70 10.68
N ASP A 39 -23.72 -5.28 10.74
CA ASP A 39 -22.46 -4.54 10.82
C ASP A 39 -21.90 -4.20 9.43
N TRP A 40 -22.38 -3.08 8.89
CA TRP A 40 -21.99 -2.60 7.57
C TRP A 40 -20.47 -2.32 7.45
N THR A 41 -19.78 -2.06 8.56
CA THR A 41 -18.34 -1.74 8.55
C THR A 41 -17.46 -2.93 8.18
N LYS A 42 -18.00 -4.15 8.22
CA LYS A 42 -17.31 -5.39 7.82
C LYS A 42 -17.61 -5.81 6.38
N ILE A 43 -18.41 -5.03 5.65
CA ILE A 43 -18.87 -5.38 4.31
C ILE A 43 -18.18 -4.53 3.26
N ASP A 44 -17.70 -5.20 2.22
CA ASP A 44 -17.14 -4.52 1.05
C ASP A 44 -18.26 -3.94 0.20
N LEU A 45 -18.44 -2.62 0.28
CA LEU A 45 -19.52 -1.88 -0.38
C LEU A 45 -19.31 -1.79 -1.90
N TYR A 46 -18.06 -1.83 -2.37
CA TYR A 46 -17.78 -1.93 -3.80
C TYR A 46 -18.22 -3.30 -4.31
N GLU A 47 -17.89 -4.36 -3.57
CA GLU A 47 -18.32 -5.69 -3.94
C GLU A 47 -19.85 -5.84 -3.89
N ALA A 48 -20.51 -5.27 -2.87
CA ALA A 48 -21.96 -5.28 -2.74
C ALA A 48 -22.67 -4.69 -3.98
N LEU A 49 -22.08 -3.69 -4.63
CA LEU A 49 -22.57 -3.05 -5.84
C LEU A 49 -21.96 -3.57 -7.15
N ASP A 50 -21.03 -4.54 -7.10
CA ASP A 50 -20.23 -4.99 -8.26
C ASP A 50 -19.41 -3.85 -8.93
N LEU A 51 -18.81 -2.99 -8.12
CA LEU A 51 -18.02 -1.82 -8.54
C LEU A 51 -16.53 -1.92 -8.14
N ASP A 52 -16.00 -3.13 -7.94
CA ASP A 52 -14.61 -3.36 -7.48
C ASP A 52 -13.57 -2.68 -8.40
N CYS A 53 -13.85 -2.63 -9.70
CA CYS A 53 -12.98 -2.04 -10.71
C CYS A 53 -12.87 -0.51 -10.65
N TYR A 54 -13.70 0.13 -9.82
CA TYR A 54 -13.68 1.56 -9.59
C TYR A 54 -13.02 1.93 -8.27
N ARG A 55 -12.48 0.99 -7.47
CA ARG A 55 -11.88 1.34 -6.17
C ARG A 55 -10.79 2.42 -6.28
N ASP A 56 -10.00 2.36 -7.35
CA ASP A 56 -8.91 3.27 -7.69
C ASP A 56 -9.32 4.41 -8.65
N LYS A 57 -10.60 4.48 -9.03
CA LYS A 57 -11.12 5.40 -10.07
C LYS A 57 -12.36 6.14 -9.60
N ASP A 58 -12.68 7.22 -10.31
CA ASP A 58 -13.97 7.87 -10.13
C ASP A 58 -15.09 6.97 -10.65
N ILE A 59 -16.14 6.81 -9.85
CA ILE A 59 -17.34 6.07 -10.25
C ILE A 59 -18.25 7.05 -10.99
N PRO A 60 -18.58 6.82 -12.27
CA PRO A 60 -19.56 7.65 -12.96
C PRO A 60 -20.94 7.53 -12.29
N GLU A 61 -21.62 8.65 -12.07
CA GLU A 61 -22.91 8.70 -11.39
C GLU A 61 -23.96 7.76 -12.03
N THR A 62 -23.99 7.71 -13.37
CA THR A 62 -24.90 6.81 -14.11
C THR A 62 -24.64 5.33 -13.83
N ILE A 63 -23.38 4.94 -13.65
CA ILE A 63 -22.97 3.58 -13.32
C ILE A 63 -23.36 3.25 -11.89
N LEU A 64 -23.15 4.17 -10.95
CA LEU A 64 -23.55 4.00 -9.55
C LEU A 64 -25.07 3.82 -9.44
N GLN A 65 -25.85 4.71 -10.05
CA GLN A 65 -27.31 4.66 -10.04
C GLN A 65 -27.84 3.35 -10.65
N TYR A 66 -27.27 2.91 -11.77
CA TYR A 66 -27.62 1.64 -12.39
C TYR A 66 -27.34 0.45 -11.47
N ALA A 67 -26.15 0.39 -10.87
CA ALA A 67 -25.74 -0.68 -9.96
C ALA A 67 -26.66 -0.74 -8.73
N VAL A 68 -26.92 0.42 -8.10
CA VAL A 68 -27.82 0.54 -6.95
C VAL A 68 -29.23 0.12 -7.29
N LYS A 69 -29.79 0.58 -8.43
CA LYS A 69 -31.15 0.21 -8.86
C LYS A 69 -31.26 -1.30 -9.05
N LYS A 70 -30.29 -1.90 -9.74
CA LYS A 70 -30.23 -3.35 -9.99
C LYS A 70 -30.17 -4.13 -8.69
N LYS A 71 -29.25 -3.78 -7.77
CA LYS A 71 -29.07 -4.47 -6.49
C LYS A 71 -30.24 -4.24 -5.52
N SER A 72 -30.83 -3.05 -5.52
CA SER A 72 -32.02 -2.72 -4.72
C SER A 72 -33.21 -3.59 -5.13
N ALA A 73 -33.43 -3.81 -6.43
CA ALA A 73 -34.48 -4.71 -6.91
C ALA A 73 -34.22 -6.17 -6.50
N THR A 74 -32.96 -6.63 -6.58
CA THR A 74 -32.56 -7.98 -6.15
C THR A 74 -32.80 -8.20 -4.65
N TYR A 75 -32.38 -7.25 -3.80
CA TYR A 75 -32.46 -7.40 -2.34
C TYR A 75 -33.72 -6.82 -1.72
N HIS A 76 -34.69 -6.38 -2.52
CA HIS A 76 -35.93 -5.81 -2.01
C HIS A 76 -36.64 -6.79 -1.05
N PRO A 77 -37.22 -6.33 0.08
CA PRO A 77 -37.82 -7.22 1.08
C PRO A 77 -38.94 -8.10 0.53
N THR A 78 -39.70 -7.61 -0.46
CA THR A 78 -40.76 -8.39 -1.13
C THR A 78 -40.23 -9.66 -1.78
N ASN A 79 -39.01 -9.61 -2.31
CA ASN A 79 -38.41 -10.72 -3.05
C ASN A 79 -37.63 -11.66 -2.12
N ASN A 80 -37.37 -11.24 -0.88
CA ASN A 80 -36.47 -11.91 0.06
C ASN A 80 -37.15 -12.28 1.39
N LYS A 81 -38.44 -12.64 1.34
CA LYS A 81 -39.21 -13.09 2.52
C LYS A 81 -39.17 -12.08 3.68
N GLY A 82 -39.20 -10.78 3.36
CA GLY A 82 -39.15 -9.71 4.34
C GLY A 82 -37.74 -9.38 4.90
N ARG A 83 -36.67 -10.07 4.47
CA ARG A 83 -35.31 -9.74 4.90
C ARG A 83 -34.88 -8.39 4.31
N GLN A 84 -34.38 -7.49 5.17
CA GLN A 84 -34.05 -6.11 4.79
C GLN A 84 -32.55 -5.78 4.88
N ALA A 85 -31.76 -6.58 5.61
CA ALA A 85 -30.37 -6.26 5.91
C ALA A 85 -29.52 -5.98 4.65
N ALA A 86 -29.56 -6.86 3.65
CA ALA A 86 -28.85 -6.65 2.38
C ALA A 86 -29.34 -5.42 1.60
N PHE A 87 -30.63 -5.09 1.68
CA PHE A 87 -31.17 -3.88 1.07
C PHE A 87 -30.61 -2.61 1.72
N PHE A 88 -30.51 -2.59 3.06
CA PHE A 88 -29.89 -1.48 3.78
C PHE A 88 -28.40 -1.32 3.47
N ILE A 89 -27.67 -2.43 3.28
CA ILE A 89 -26.27 -2.37 2.79
C ILE A 89 -26.18 -1.70 1.41
N VAL A 90 -27.07 -2.03 0.48
CA VAL A 90 -27.10 -1.38 -0.84
C VAL A 90 -27.38 0.13 -0.72
N LYS A 91 -28.35 0.51 0.12
CA LYS A 91 -28.69 1.92 0.35
C LYS A 91 -27.57 2.68 1.04
N ARG A 92 -26.85 2.04 1.95
CA ARG A 92 -25.65 2.61 2.56
C ARG A 92 -24.55 2.80 1.54
N ALA A 93 -24.28 1.79 0.70
CA ALA A 93 -23.27 1.87 -0.36
C ALA A 93 -23.55 3.03 -1.32
N GLU A 94 -24.82 3.26 -1.68
CA GLU A 94 -25.25 4.42 -2.47
C GLU A 94 -24.82 5.75 -1.84
N VAL A 95 -25.11 5.96 -0.55
CA VAL A 95 -24.76 7.20 0.16
C VAL A 95 -23.24 7.38 0.32
N ILE A 96 -22.52 6.31 0.65
CA ILE A 96 -21.08 6.38 0.90
C ILE A 96 -20.30 6.58 -0.40
N LEU A 97 -20.60 5.80 -1.45
CA LEU A 97 -19.84 5.82 -2.69
C LEU A 97 -20.18 6.99 -3.62
N SER A 98 -21.34 7.63 -3.46
CA SER A 98 -21.72 8.83 -4.23
C SER A 98 -20.98 10.10 -3.78
N SER A 99 -20.56 10.17 -2.51
CA SER A 99 -19.87 11.33 -1.96
C SER A 99 -18.37 11.09 -1.87
N PRO A 100 -17.52 11.88 -2.58
CA PRO A 100 -16.07 11.73 -2.49
C PRO A 100 -15.52 11.82 -1.06
N LYS A 101 -16.14 12.67 -0.21
CA LYS A 101 -15.77 12.82 1.19
C LYS A 101 -16.03 11.54 1.99
N TYR A 102 -17.21 10.95 1.81
CA TYR A 102 -17.62 9.74 2.52
C TYR A 102 -16.89 8.51 2.02
N ARG A 103 -16.76 8.39 0.70
CA ARG A 103 -15.95 7.37 0.05
C ARG A 103 -14.51 7.38 0.56
N LYS A 104 -13.90 8.57 0.71
CA LYS A 104 -12.54 8.70 1.25
C LYS A 104 -12.40 8.17 2.69
N VAL A 105 -13.38 8.43 3.55
CA VAL A 105 -13.39 7.89 4.93
C VAL A 105 -13.51 6.36 4.88
N TYR A 106 -14.45 5.84 4.08
CA TYR A 106 -14.64 4.41 3.90
C TYR A 106 -13.38 3.70 3.39
N ASP A 107 -12.79 4.20 2.30
CA ASP A 107 -11.57 3.65 1.69
C ASP A 107 -10.41 3.67 2.68
N SER A 108 -10.32 4.70 3.51
CA SER A 108 -9.26 4.82 4.52
C SER A 108 -9.39 3.75 5.61
N CYS A 109 -10.60 3.28 5.94
CA CYS A 109 -10.82 2.25 6.95
C CYS A 109 -10.64 0.83 6.40
N PHE A 110 -10.95 0.61 5.12
CA PHE A 110 -10.92 -0.71 4.48
C PHE A 110 -9.57 -1.09 3.85
N LEU A 111 -8.52 -0.32 4.13
CA LEU A 111 -7.17 -0.61 3.65
C LEU A 111 -6.60 -1.84 4.36
N ASP A 112 -6.08 -2.79 3.59
CA ASP A 112 -5.25 -3.86 4.13
C ASP A 112 -3.87 -3.30 4.53
N GLU A 113 -3.64 -3.27 5.83
CA GLU A 113 -2.42 -2.73 6.47
C GLU A 113 -1.29 -3.76 6.58
N SER A 114 -1.49 -5.00 6.13
CA SER A 114 -0.48 -6.05 6.21
C SER A 114 0.84 -5.65 5.55
N ILE A 115 1.93 -5.85 6.29
CA ILE A 115 3.30 -5.75 5.78
C ILE A 115 3.74 -7.16 5.38
N PRO A 116 4.43 -7.33 4.24
CA PRO A 116 5.02 -8.62 3.88
C PRO A 116 5.94 -9.18 4.98
N GLU A 117 6.08 -10.51 5.02
CA GLU A 117 6.97 -11.16 5.99
C GLU A 117 8.44 -10.81 5.72
N ASP A 118 9.25 -10.77 6.77
CA ASP A 118 10.70 -10.55 6.63
C ASP A 118 11.42 -11.85 6.25
N ARG A 119 11.26 -12.29 5.01
CA ARG A 119 11.92 -13.48 4.43
C ARG A 119 12.67 -13.17 3.15
N GLU A 120 13.46 -14.13 2.67
CA GLU A 120 14.07 -14.02 1.35
C GLU A 120 13.00 -14.18 0.27
N TYR A 121 13.10 -13.34 -0.74
CA TYR A 121 12.21 -13.30 -1.89
C TYR A 121 13.03 -13.51 -3.15
N ASN A 122 12.50 -14.28 -4.10
CA ASN A 122 13.07 -14.25 -5.44
C ASN A 122 12.72 -12.92 -6.15
N HIS A 123 13.34 -12.68 -7.30
CA HIS A 123 13.18 -11.41 -8.02
C HIS A 123 11.71 -11.10 -8.33
N ASP A 124 11.00 -12.03 -8.94
CA ASP A 124 9.64 -11.80 -9.42
C ASP A 124 8.65 -11.74 -8.25
N GLU A 125 8.84 -12.60 -7.26
CA GLU A 125 8.05 -12.62 -6.03
C GLU A 125 8.16 -11.30 -5.24
N PHE A 126 9.37 -10.71 -5.17
CA PHE A 126 9.56 -9.40 -4.56
C PHE A 126 8.71 -8.33 -5.25
N PHE A 127 8.80 -8.23 -6.58
CA PHE A 127 8.03 -7.22 -7.31
C PHE A 127 6.54 -7.49 -7.24
N ASP A 128 6.09 -8.74 -7.31
CA ASP A 128 4.67 -9.07 -7.26
C ASP A 128 4.03 -8.74 -5.91
N ILE A 129 4.72 -9.08 -4.80
CA ILE A 129 4.20 -8.84 -3.46
C ILE A 129 4.33 -7.36 -3.09
N PHE A 130 5.52 -6.79 -3.19
CA PHE A 130 5.76 -5.43 -2.72
C PHE A 130 5.08 -4.39 -3.61
N SER A 131 5.01 -4.57 -4.94
CA SER A 131 4.30 -3.60 -5.81
C SER A 131 2.84 -3.50 -5.39
N ARG A 132 2.14 -4.62 -5.16
CA ARG A 132 0.74 -4.61 -4.69
C ARG A 132 0.59 -3.87 -3.37
N VAL A 133 1.52 -4.04 -2.43
CA VAL A 133 1.47 -3.33 -1.15
C VAL A 133 1.69 -1.83 -1.36
N PHE A 134 2.69 -1.43 -2.13
CA PHE A 134 2.96 -0.02 -2.41
C PHE A 134 1.85 0.64 -3.22
N ASP A 135 1.28 -0.02 -4.22
CA ASP A 135 0.18 0.50 -5.05
C ASP A 135 -1.06 0.79 -4.20
N ARG A 136 -1.40 -0.10 -3.25
CA ARG A 136 -2.49 0.12 -2.29
C ARG A 136 -2.26 1.36 -1.42
N ASN A 137 -1.02 1.55 -0.94
CA ASN A 137 -0.69 2.71 -0.12
C ASN A 137 -0.60 4.00 -0.96
N ALA A 138 -0.20 3.90 -2.23
CA ALA A 138 -0.04 5.02 -3.15
C ALA A 138 -1.36 5.73 -3.44
N MET A 139 -2.49 5.03 -3.32
CA MET A 139 -3.83 5.63 -3.42
C MET A 139 -4.02 6.83 -2.47
N PHE A 140 -3.37 6.77 -1.30
CA PHE A 140 -3.43 7.81 -0.28
C PHE A 140 -2.29 8.83 -0.39
N SER A 141 -1.45 8.79 -1.42
CA SER A 141 -0.39 9.80 -1.57
C SER A 141 -0.96 11.19 -1.87
N GLU A 142 -0.38 12.20 -1.24
CA GLU A 142 -0.61 13.61 -1.57
C GLU A 142 0.01 13.98 -2.93
N ALA A 143 1.16 13.39 -3.27
CA ALA A 143 1.86 13.65 -4.53
C ALA A 143 1.49 12.57 -5.56
N LYS A 144 0.96 12.99 -6.71
CA LYS A 144 0.57 12.11 -7.82
C LYS A 144 1.26 12.53 -9.13
N PRO A 145 1.72 11.59 -9.97
CA PRO A 145 1.71 10.13 -9.74
C PRO A 145 2.78 9.70 -8.72
N ALA A 146 2.46 8.68 -7.92
CA ALA A 146 3.44 8.03 -7.07
C ALA A 146 4.32 7.09 -7.92
N PRO A 147 5.65 7.03 -7.69
CA PRO A 147 6.52 6.11 -8.41
C PRO A 147 6.17 4.66 -8.05
N GLY A 148 6.13 3.81 -9.08
CA GLY A 148 5.96 2.38 -8.95
C GLY A 148 7.24 1.69 -8.50
N LEU A 149 7.12 0.52 -7.86
CA LEU A 149 8.29 -0.20 -7.34
C LEU A 149 9.31 -0.55 -8.44
N LYS A 150 8.84 -0.75 -9.69
CA LYS A 150 9.69 -1.08 -10.85
C LYS A 150 10.44 0.13 -11.42
N ASP A 151 10.12 1.36 -11.00
CA ASP A 151 10.85 2.56 -11.37
C ASP A 151 12.25 2.57 -10.73
N ASP A 152 13.04 3.62 -11.01
CA ASP A 152 14.37 3.80 -10.43
C ASP A 152 14.32 3.68 -8.88
N PRO A 153 15.06 2.73 -8.27
CA PRO A 153 15.09 2.55 -6.82
C PRO A 153 15.37 3.85 -6.04
N GLU A 154 16.25 4.71 -6.54
CA GLU A 154 16.64 5.92 -5.82
C GLU A 154 15.48 6.92 -5.76
N VAL A 155 14.77 7.11 -6.88
CA VAL A 155 13.57 7.96 -6.94
C VAL A 155 12.45 7.36 -6.11
N PHE A 156 12.21 6.06 -6.25
CA PHE A 156 11.18 5.32 -5.53
C PHE A 156 11.35 5.45 -4.01
N TYR A 157 12.51 5.07 -3.47
CA TYR A 157 12.73 5.09 -2.03
C TYR A 157 12.79 6.52 -1.46
N LYS A 158 13.33 7.48 -2.21
CA LYS A 158 13.28 8.89 -1.80
C LYS A 158 11.86 9.41 -1.66
N PHE A 159 10.96 9.04 -2.57
CA PHE A 159 9.54 9.39 -2.47
C PHE A 159 8.91 8.77 -1.23
N TRP A 160 9.08 7.46 -1.03
CA TRP A 160 8.43 6.74 0.08
C TRP A 160 8.99 7.10 1.46
N LEU A 161 10.27 7.47 1.57
CA LEU A 161 10.84 8.02 2.81
C LEU A 161 10.24 9.38 3.17
N ASN A 162 9.79 10.15 2.18
CA ASN A 162 9.12 11.45 2.35
C ASN A 162 7.61 11.35 2.14
N PHE A 163 7.03 10.15 2.32
CA PHE A 163 5.63 9.90 2.01
C PHE A 163 4.69 10.80 2.82
N LYS A 164 3.82 11.52 2.11
CA LYS A 164 2.74 12.30 2.71
C LYS A 164 1.41 11.66 2.37
N THR A 165 0.64 11.39 3.42
CA THR A 165 -0.65 10.70 3.32
C THR A 165 -1.82 11.69 3.35
N THR A 166 -2.79 11.45 2.48
CA THR A 166 -4.11 12.08 2.46
C THR A 166 -5.16 11.21 3.15
N ARG A 167 -4.78 10.04 3.69
CA ARG A 167 -5.64 9.10 4.40
C ARG A 167 -6.32 9.78 5.60
N VAL A 168 -7.59 9.42 5.81
CA VAL A 168 -8.42 9.93 6.90
C VAL A 168 -8.52 8.86 7.99
N TYR A 169 -8.49 9.25 9.27
CA TYR A 169 -8.45 8.32 10.40
C TYR A 169 -9.69 8.39 11.30
N ASP A 170 -10.72 9.09 10.83
CA ASP A 170 -12.04 9.16 11.46
C ASP A 170 -12.64 7.76 11.61
N ASP A 171 -13.44 7.57 12.66
CA ASP A 171 -14.25 6.36 12.80
C ASP A 171 -15.43 6.43 11.82
N PRO A 172 -15.63 5.41 10.98
CA PRO A 172 -16.73 5.41 10.01
C PRO A 172 -18.09 5.55 10.71
N THR A 173 -18.29 4.90 11.86
CA THR A 173 -19.57 4.98 12.58
C THR A 173 -19.85 6.40 13.08
N ASP A 174 -18.83 7.11 13.58
CA ASP A 174 -18.95 8.53 13.96
C ASP A 174 -19.30 9.43 12.75
N VAL A 175 -18.85 9.05 11.54
CA VAL A 175 -19.09 9.81 10.31
C VAL A 175 -20.42 9.44 9.63
N PHE A 176 -20.94 8.23 9.81
CA PHE A 176 -22.11 7.76 9.05
C PHE A 176 -23.35 7.51 9.89
N ASP A 177 -23.19 7.20 11.18
CA ASP A 177 -24.28 6.76 12.06
C ASP A 177 -24.68 7.82 13.09
N VAL A 178 -23.79 8.79 13.32
CA VAL A 178 -23.98 9.82 14.35
C VAL A 178 -24.55 11.11 13.75
N SER A 179 -25.47 11.73 14.50
CA SER A 179 -26.10 13.02 14.15
C SER A 179 -25.08 14.15 14.05
N GLY A 180 -25.39 15.20 13.28
CA GLY A 180 -24.45 16.29 13.02
C GLY A 180 -23.96 17.04 14.26
N SER A 181 -24.80 17.17 15.31
CA SER A 181 -24.41 17.82 16.57
C SER A 181 -23.42 16.96 17.37
N MET A 182 -23.73 15.67 17.51
CA MET A 182 -22.86 14.73 18.23
C MET A 182 -21.54 14.51 17.50
N ARG A 183 -21.56 14.50 16.16
CA ARG A 183 -20.33 14.41 15.36
C ARG A 183 -19.35 15.55 15.63
N ARG A 184 -19.83 16.78 15.76
CA ARG A 184 -18.97 17.93 16.12
C ARG A 184 -18.34 17.76 17.50
N HIS A 185 -19.13 17.31 18.46
CA HIS A 185 -18.66 17.03 19.83
C HIS A 185 -17.61 15.90 19.86
N ASN A 186 -17.83 14.82 19.10
CA ASN A 186 -16.91 13.70 19.00
C ASN A 186 -15.61 14.10 18.29
N ALA A 187 -15.66 14.98 17.28
CA ALA A 187 -14.48 15.41 16.53
C ALA A 187 -13.41 16.05 17.42
N ASP A 188 -13.81 16.87 18.41
CA ASP A 188 -12.86 17.50 19.33
C ASP A 188 -12.22 16.49 20.28
N LYS A 189 -12.99 15.51 20.76
CA LYS A 189 -12.50 14.44 21.64
C LYS A 189 -11.59 13.45 20.90
N ASN A 190 -11.85 13.21 19.62
CA ASN A 190 -11.17 12.19 18.83
C ASN A 190 -9.87 12.70 18.18
N ARG A 191 -9.52 13.98 18.34
CA ARG A 191 -8.34 14.58 17.70
C ARG A 191 -7.05 13.83 18.02
N ASP A 192 -6.81 13.55 19.29
CA ASP A 192 -5.60 12.85 19.74
C ASP A 192 -5.58 11.39 19.24
N ILE A 193 -6.74 10.72 19.25
CA ILE A 193 -6.89 9.36 18.72
C ILE A 193 -6.55 9.33 17.22
N MET A 194 -7.04 10.29 16.45
CA MET A 194 -6.74 10.41 15.02
C MET A 194 -5.25 10.68 14.77
N GLN A 195 -4.63 11.56 15.57
CA GLN A 195 -3.21 11.85 15.47
C GLN A 195 -2.37 10.60 15.78
N GLN A 196 -2.73 9.83 16.82
CA GLN A 196 -2.07 8.57 17.15
C GLN A 196 -2.24 7.52 16.04
N LYS A 197 -3.45 7.37 15.47
CA LYS A 197 -3.68 6.48 14.32
C LYS A 197 -2.81 6.87 13.12
N LYS A 198 -2.73 8.18 12.81
CA LYS A 198 -1.86 8.70 11.76
C LYS A 198 -0.38 8.40 12.00
N LEU A 199 0.11 8.63 13.22
CA LEU A 199 1.50 8.35 13.57
C LEU A 199 1.83 6.86 13.45
N ARG A 200 0.94 5.97 13.92
CA ARG A 200 1.09 4.52 13.77
C ARG A 200 1.13 4.10 12.30
N ASP A 201 0.26 4.65 11.47
CA ASP A 201 0.24 4.35 10.04
C ASP A 201 1.51 4.84 9.32
N LEU A 202 2.03 6.02 9.67
CA LEU A 202 3.30 6.50 9.14
C LEU A 202 4.48 5.61 9.57
N GLN A 203 4.51 5.16 10.83
CA GLN A 203 5.51 4.20 11.31
C GLN A 203 5.44 2.89 10.53
N ARG A 204 4.23 2.35 10.32
CA ARG A 204 3.98 1.16 9.51
C ARG A 204 4.52 1.32 8.08
N ILE A 205 4.29 2.46 7.42
CA ILE A 205 4.84 2.73 6.08
C ILE A 205 6.37 2.80 6.12
N GLN A 206 6.96 3.42 7.14
CA GLN A 206 8.42 3.44 7.29
C GLN A 206 9.00 2.03 7.48
N GLU A 207 8.33 1.16 8.23
CA GLU A 207 8.72 -0.24 8.40
C GLU A 207 8.63 -1.02 7.08
N LEU A 208 7.54 -0.85 6.33
CA LEU A 208 7.40 -1.40 4.99
C LEU A 208 8.55 -0.96 4.06
N VAL A 209 8.90 0.33 4.09
CA VAL A 209 10.00 0.87 3.26
C VAL A 209 11.35 0.28 3.68
N LYS A 210 11.64 0.21 4.98
CA LYS A 210 12.86 -0.41 5.50
C LYS A 210 12.97 -1.87 5.09
N LEU A 211 11.88 -2.63 5.20
CA LEU A 211 11.82 -4.02 4.78
C LEU A 211 12.05 -4.15 3.27
N ALA A 212 11.39 -3.33 2.46
CA ALA A 212 11.56 -3.33 1.02
C ALA A 212 13.02 -3.06 0.63
N ILE A 213 13.67 -2.04 1.22
CA ILE A 213 15.09 -1.74 0.98
C ILE A 213 15.99 -2.93 1.31
N LYS A 214 15.72 -3.60 2.44
CA LYS A 214 16.49 -4.78 2.88
C LYS A 214 16.37 -5.96 1.90
N ARG A 215 15.21 -6.14 1.28
CA ARG A 215 14.90 -7.29 0.43
C ARG A 215 14.98 -7.01 -1.07
N ASP A 216 15.12 -5.75 -1.50
CA ASP A 216 15.17 -5.38 -2.91
C ASP A 216 16.41 -5.97 -3.61
N PRO A 217 16.22 -6.81 -4.65
CA PRO A 217 17.33 -7.43 -5.38
C PRO A 217 18.23 -6.42 -6.11
N ARG A 218 17.71 -5.23 -6.44
CA ARG A 218 18.47 -4.14 -7.11
C ARG A 218 19.42 -3.44 -6.14
N ILE A 219 19.04 -3.33 -4.86
CA ILE A 219 19.87 -2.74 -3.81
C ILE A 219 20.92 -3.72 -3.31
N LYS A 220 20.56 -5.01 -3.13
CA LYS A 220 21.53 -6.06 -2.75
C LYS A 220 22.70 -6.17 -3.73
N LYS A 221 22.44 -5.98 -5.04
CA LYS A 221 23.50 -5.90 -6.06
C LYS A 221 24.45 -4.72 -5.82
N LYS A 222 23.94 -3.58 -5.34
CA LYS A 222 24.76 -2.42 -4.96
C LYS A 222 25.51 -2.64 -3.65
N SER A 223 25.00 -3.38 -2.66
CA SER A 223 25.77 -3.62 -1.41
C SER A 223 26.93 -4.61 -1.57
N ASN A 224 26.85 -5.53 -2.52
CA ASN A 224 27.98 -6.37 -2.92
C ASN A 224 28.98 -5.63 -3.83
N GLY A 225 28.57 -4.48 -4.38
CA GLY A 225 29.43 -3.52 -5.05
C GLY A 225 29.71 -2.35 -4.13
N THR A 226 30.63 -2.55 -3.18
CA THR A 226 31.45 -1.50 -2.55
C THR A 226 31.00 -0.06 -2.86
N SER A 227 30.39 0.62 -1.86
CA SER A 227 29.95 2.02 -2.00
C SER A 227 31.04 2.86 -2.72
N PRO A 228 30.70 3.75 -3.67
CA PRO A 228 31.70 4.61 -4.30
C PRO A 228 32.55 5.34 -3.25
N TRP A 229 33.84 5.51 -3.54
CA TRP A 229 34.73 6.24 -2.64
C TRP A 229 34.41 7.73 -2.70
N ASP A 230 34.08 8.33 -1.55
CA ASP A 230 33.91 9.79 -1.43
C ASP A 230 35.29 10.50 -1.36
N ASP A 231 35.36 11.76 -1.78
CA ASP A 231 36.58 12.56 -1.76
C ASP A 231 37.19 12.68 -0.36
N SER A 232 36.34 12.75 0.67
CA SER A 232 36.77 12.79 2.08
C SER A 232 37.38 11.47 2.52
N GLN A 233 36.85 10.35 2.01
CA GLN A 233 37.36 9.01 2.25
C GLN A 233 38.71 8.82 1.55
N LEU A 234 38.86 9.30 0.31
CA LEU A 234 40.12 9.24 -0.44
C LEU A 234 41.23 10.06 0.22
N LYS A 235 40.92 11.27 0.72
CA LYS A 235 41.87 12.10 1.48
C LYS A 235 42.32 11.41 2.77
N SER A 236 41.35 10.86 3.52
CA SER A 236 41.63 10.10 4.75
C SER A 236 42.46 8.85 4.48
N LEU A 237 42.15 8.13 3.39
CA LEU A 237 42.88 6.94 2.96
C LEU A 237 44.35 7.26 2.66
N ARG A 238 44.64 8.32 1.88
CA ARG A 238 46.01 8.77 1.58
C ARG A 238 46.76 9.18 2.85
N ARG A 239 46.07 9.89 3.76
CA ARG A 239 46.65 10.28 5.06
C ARG A 239 47.01 9.04 5.90
N PHE A 240 46.13 8.04 5.94
CA PHE A 240 46.38 6.83 6.71
C PHE A 240 47.45 5.92 6.10
N ASP A 241 47.60 5.86 4.78
CA ASP A 241 48.73 5.14 4.16
C ASP A 241 50.07 5.78 4.54
N ASN A 242 50.15 7.12 4.53
CA ASN A 242 51.36 7.82 4.96
C ASN A 242 51.69 7.59 6.45
N LEU A 243 50.67 7.50 7.32
CA LEU A 243 50.85 7.31 8.76
C LEU A 243 51.17 5.86 9.15
N PHE A 244 50.50 4.89 8.53
CA PHE A 244 50.56 3.47 8.92
C PHE A 244 51.30 2.59 7.91
N GLY A 245 51.87 3.16 6.84
CA GLY A 245 52.46 2.43 5.71
C GLY A 245 53.58 1.45 6.06
N LYS A 246 54.24 1.62 7.22
CA LYS A 246 55.33 0.77 7.72
C LYS A 246 54.86 -0.37 8.64
N THR A 247 53.58 -0.46 8.98
CA THR A 247 53.06 -1.50 9.89
C THR A 247 52.71 -2.79 9.13
N SER A 248 52.97 -3.96 9.72
CA SER A 248 52.63 -5.26 9.11
C SER A 248 51.14 -5.41 8.83
N ASN A 249 50.28 -4.90 9.71
CA ASN A 249 48.82 -5.03 9.64
C ASN A 249 48.14 -3.74 9.13
N LYS A 250 48.84 -2.98 8.27
CA LYS A 250 48.39 -1.64 7.88
C LYS A 250 46.99 -1.61 7.30
N PHE A 251 46.61 -2.60 6.48
CA PHE A 251 45.30 -2.62 5.84
C PHE A 251 44.16 -2.85 6.83
N ASP A 252 44.37 -3.68 7.85
CA ASP A 252 43.40 -3.92 8.92
C ASP A 252 43.22 -2.67 9.79
N VAL A 253 44.33 -2.00 10.12
CA VAL A 253 44.32 -0.76 10.90
C VAL A 253 43.62 0.37 10.14
N ILE A 254 43.93 0.51 8.85
CA ILE A 254 43.31 1.53 7.97
C ILE A 254 41.82 1.24 7.81
N ALA A 255 41.43 -0.02 7.56
CA ALA A 255 40.04 -0.42 7.44
C ALA A 255 39.25 -0.11 8.72
N LYS A 256 39.79 -0.47 9.89
CA LYS A 256 39.16 -0.18 11.19
C LYS A 256 38.94 1.32 11.39
N LYS A 257 39.97 2.15 11.17
CA LYS A 257 39.87 3.61 11.33
C LYS A 257 38.92 4.27 10.33
N LEU A 258 38.93 3.84 9.07
CA LEU A 258 37.98 4.33 8.06
C LEU A 258 36.54 3.96 8.42
N ASN A 259 36.32 2.72 8.87
CA ASN A 259 35.00 2.26 9.28
C ASN A 259 34.50 2.97 10.54
N GLU A 260 35.39 3.29 11.49
CA GLU A 260 35.06 4.12 12.66
C GLU A 260 34.69 5.57 12.28
N LEU A 261 35.44 6.18 11.35
CA LEU A 261 35.23 7.58 10.97
C LEU A 261 34.02 7.81 10.06
N PHE A 262 33.76 6.88 9.14
CA PHE A 262 32.73 7.05 8.11
C PHE A 262 31.55 6.09 8.25
N LEU A 263 31.51 5.29 9.33
CA LEU A 263 30.48 4.28 9.58
C LEU A 263 30.29 3.30 8.40
N THR A 264 31.37 3.06 7.64
CA THR A 264 31.39 2.14 6.49
C THR A 264 31.76 0.72 6.89
N LYS A 265 31.54 -0.26 5.99
CA LYS A 265 32.00 -1.66 6.15
C LYS A 265 33.00 -2.05 5.07
N ARG A 266 34.13 -1.34 5.01
CA ARG A 266 35.22 -1.60 4.05
C ARG A 266 36.09 -2.74 4.54
N SER A 267 36.40 -3.71 3.68
CA SER A 267 37.29 -4.82 4.02
C SER A 267 38.78 -4.43 3.81
N PRO A 268 39.73 -5.07 4.51
CA PRO A 268 41.16 -4.83 4.29
C PRO A 268 41.61 -5.06 2.84
N GLN A 269 41.01 -6.07 2.17
CA GLN A 269 41.26 -6.41 0.77
C GLN A 269 40.88 -5.24 -0.17
N GLU A 270 39.77 -4.58 0.14
CA GLU A 270 39.25 -3.46 -0.62
C GLU A 270 40.11 -2.21 -0.45
N ILE A 271 40.58 -1.95 0.78
CA ILE A 271 41.55 -0.88 1.07
C ILE A 271 42.81 -1.07 0.22
N LYS A 272 43.36 -2.29 0.20
CA LYS A 272 44.55 -2.62 -0.59
C LYS A 272 44.33 -2.35 -2.07
N SER A 273 43.25 -2.87 -2.64
CA SER A 273 42.92 -2.70 -4.06
C SER A 273 42.79 -1.21 -4.44
N LYS A 274 42.14 -0.41 -3.60
CA LYS A 274 41.98 1.02 -3.89
C LYS A 274 43.29 1.79 -3.77
N LEU A 275 44.12 1.44 -2.80
CA LEU A 275 45.41 2.07 -2.61
C LEU A 275 46.36 1.79 -3.78
N ASP A 276 46.32 0.57 -4.33
CA ASP A 276 47.07 0.17 -5.52
C ASP A 276 46.56 0.90 -6.78
N GLU A 277 45.26 1.14 -6.90
CA GLU A 277 44.67 1.98 -7.95
C GLU A 277 45.13 3.44 -7.87
N LEU A 278 45.21 4.03 -6.67
CA LEU A 278 45.64 5.42 -6.46
C LEU A 278 47.15 5.64 -6.64
N LYS A 279 47.94 4.57 -6.77
CA LYS A 279 49.40 4.58 -7.02
C LYS A 279 49.76 4.35 -8.49
N ARG A 280 48.80 3.92 -9.31
CA ARG A 280 48.91 3.90 -10.77
C ARG A 280 48.61 5.28 -11.33
#